data_AF-A0A660NTT4-F1
#
_entry.id   AF-A0A660NTT4-F1
#
_cell.length_a   1.000
_cell.length_b   1.000
_cell.length_c   1.000
_cell.angle_alpha   90.00
_cell.angle_beta   90.00
_cell.angle_gamma   90.00
#
_symmetry.space_group_name_H-M   'P 1'
#
loop_
_entity.id
_entity.type
_entity.pdbx_description
1 polymer ?
#
loop_
_entity_poly.entity_id
_entity_poly.type
_entity_poly.pdbx_seq_one_letter_code
_entity_poly.pdbx_strand_id
1 'polypeptide(L)' 'HYQTILNFFVNRATNANAESFNAKVKAFRAQFRGVTDIPFFLYRLMKLCA' A
#
# COMPACT_ATOMS: atom_id res chain seq x y z
N HIS A 1 -9.30 3.81 -30.01
CA HIS A 1 -7.97 3.21 -29.83
C HIS A 1 -7.12 3.91 -28.75
N TYR A 2 -6.99 5.24 -28.71
CA TYR A 2 -6.22 5.95 -27.67
C TYR A 2 -6.82 5.83 -26.24
N GLN A 3 -8.15 5.86 -26.10
CA GLN A 3 -8.82 5.70 -24.81
C GLN A 3 -8.46 4.39 -24.11
N THR A 4 -8.34 3.29 -24.88
CA THR A 4 -8.03 1.96 -24.38
C THR A 4 -6.59 1.88 -23.88
N ILE A 5 -5.66 2.53 -24.57
CA ILE A 5 -4.25 2.63 -24.20
C ILE A 5 -4.12 3.44 -22.91
N LEU A 6 -4.78 4.60 -22.82
CA LEU A 6 -4.78 5.41 -21.60
C LEU A 6 -5.40 4.66 -20.41
N ASN A 7 -6.55 4.00 -20.60
CA ASN A 7 -7.20 3.21 -19.55
C ASN A 7 -6.36 2.00 -19.11
N PHE A 8 -5.57 1.40 -20.00
CA PHE A 8 -4.64 0.32 -19.65
C PHE A 8 -3.56 0.78 -18.67
N PHE A 9 -2.98 1.97 -18.88
CA PHE A 9 -1.98 2.53 -17.97
C PHE A 9 -2.59 3.03 -16.66
N VAL A 10 -3.77 3.65 -16.70
CA VAL A 10 -4.48 4.11 -15.48
C VAL A 10 -4.82 2.93 -14.57
N ASN A 11 -5.43 1.85 -15.11
CA ASN A 11 -5.77 0.68 -14.31
C ASN A 11 -4.52 -0.02 -13.75
N ARG A 12 -3.42 -0.05 -14.51
CA ARG A 12 -2.18 -0.67 -14.07
C ARG A 12 -1.44 0.15 -13.02
N ALA A 13 -1.46 1.48 -13.15
CA ALA A 13 -0.89 2.39 -12.15
C ALA A 13 -1.67 2.31 -10.82
N THR A 14 -3.00 2.22 -10.88
CA THR A 14 -3.84 2.00 -9.71
C THR A 14 -3.55 0.67 -9.02
N ASN A 15 -3.38 -0.40 -9.80
CA ASN A 15 -3.03 -1.72 -9.26
C ASN A 15 -1.61 -1.77 -8.69
N ALA A 16 -0.64 -1.14 -9.34
CA ALA A 16 0.75 -1.06 -8.87
C ALA A 16 0.84 -0.30 -7.53
N ASN A 17 0.04 0.77 -7.37
CA ASN A 17 -0.02 1.49 -6.10
C ASN A 17 -0.60 0.61 -4.98
N ALA A 18 -1.65 -0.15 -5.26
CA ALA A 18 -2.24 -1.08 -4.30
C ALA A 18 -1.29 -2.24 -3.93
N GLU A 19 -0.56 -2.80 -4.90
CA GLU A 19 0.44 -3.85 -4.68
C GLU A 19 1.62 -3.35 -3.84
N SER A 20 2.13 -2.14 -4.15
CA SER A 20 3.18 -1.48 -3.39
C SER A 20 2.75 -1.20 -1.95
N PHE A 21 1.51 -0.74 -1.76
CA PHE A 21 0.95 -0.51 -0.43
C PHE A 21 0.85 -1.81 0.37
N ASN A 22 0.31 -2.89 -0.23
CA ASN A 22 0.22 -4.20 0.41
C ASN A 22 1.61 -4.76 0.77
N ALA A 23 2.62 -4.56 -0.09
CA ALA A 23 4.00 -4.97 0.19
C ALA A 23 4.59 -4.20 1.37
N LYS A 24 4.40 -2.88 1.43
CA LYS A 24 4.85 -2.03 2.55
C LYS A 24 4.20 -2.44 3.87
N VAL A 25 2.89 -2.67 3.87
CA VAL A 25 2.15 -3.13 5.07
C VAL A 25 2.62 -4.51 5.51
N LYS A 26 2.86 -5.44 4.57
CA LYS A 26 3.37 -6.79 4.88
C LYS A 26 4.79 -6.73 5.48
N ALA A 27 5.68 -5.93 4.91
CA ALA A 27 7.02 -5.71 5.44
C ALA A 27 6.98 -5.07 6.84
N PHE A 28 6.11 -4.09 7.04
CA PHE A 28 5.90 -3.46 8.34
C PHE A 28 5.41 -4.47 9.38
N ARG A 29 4.39 -5.29 9.06
CA ARG A 29 3.90 -6.36 9.94
C ARG A 29 4.97 -7.41 10.27
N ALA A 30 5.90 -7.68 9.36
CA ALA A 30 6.98 -8.63 9.61
C ALA A 30 8.02 -8.11 10.61
N GLN A 31 8.20 -6.78 10.70
CA GLN A 31 9.11 -6.14 11.66
C GLN A 31 8.58 -6.16 13.10
N PHE A 32 7.26 -6.14 13.28
CA PHE A 32 6.62 -6.12 14.60
C PHE A 32 5.93 -7.46 14.89
N ARG A 33 6.59 -8.36 15.63
CA ARG A 33 5.96 -9.59 16.12
C ARG A 33 5.16 -9.30 17.38
N GLY A 34 3.82 -9.35 17.28
CA GLY A 34 2.91 -9.13 18.41
C GLY A 34 2.60 -7.66 18.65
N VAL A 35 1.79 -7.06 17.77
CA VAL A 35 1.31 -5.68 17.95
C VAL A 35 0.29 -5.66 19.09
N THR A 36 0.74 -5.32 20.29
CA THR A 36 -0.12 -5.06 21.47
C THR A 36 -0.66 -3.62 21.47
N ASP A 37 0.05 -2.67 20.85
CA ASP A 37 -0.32 -1.27 20.78
C ASP A 37 -0.90 -0.90 19.40
N ILE A 38 -2.21 -1.07 19.26
CA ILE A 38 -2.98 -0.77 18.04
C ILE A 38 -2.90 0.73 17.66
N PRO A 39 -3.04 1.70 18.60
CA PRO A 39 -2.89 3.12 18.29
C PRO A 39 -1.51 3.48 17.69
N PHE A 40 -0.43 2.99 18.27
CA PHE A 40 0.93 3.21 17.79
C PHE A 40 1.16 2.58 16.41
N PHE A 41 0.60 1.39 16.19
CA PHE A 41 0.64 0.72 14.89
C PHE A 41 -0.08 1.52 13.81
N LEU A 42 -1.28 2.05 14.10
CA LEU A 42 -2.05 2.87 13.16
C LEU A 42 -1.34 4.19 12.84
N TYR A 43 -0.72 4.83 13.83
CA TYR A 43 0.09 6.04 13.63
C TYR A 43 1.25 5.81 12.66
N ARG A 44 2.01 4.73 12.84
CA ARG A 44 3.10 4.33 11.94
C ARG A 44 2.60 3.91 10.56
N LEU A 45 1.45 3.25 10.47
CA LEU A 45 0.85 2.84 9.20
C LEU A 45 0.42 4.06 8.38
N MET A 46 -0.16 5.07 9.03
CA MET A 46 -0.50 6.34 8.36
C MET A 46 0.74 7.03 7.78
N LYS A 47 1.89 6.95 8.45
CA LYS A 47 3.17 7.48 7.98
C LYS A 47 3.78 6.70 6.80
N LEU A 48 3.32 5.49 6.48
CA LEU A 48 3.77 4.72 5.31
C LEU A 48 3.04 5.11 4.00
N CYS A 49 1.89 5.79 4.13
CA CYS A 49 1.03 6.22 3.03
C CYS A 49 1.13 7.71 2.69
N ALA A 50 1.69 8.51 3.60
CA ALA A 50 1.98 9.93 3.39
C ALA A 50 3.30 10.09 2.60
#